data_AF-A0AB38B4R6-F1
#
_entry.id   AF-A0AB38B4R6-F1
#
_cell.length_a   1.000
_cell.length_b   1.000
_cell.length_c   1.000
_cell.angle_alpha   90.00
_cell.angle_beta   90.00
_cell.angle_gamma   90.00
#
_symmetry.space_group_name_H-M   'P 1'
#
loop_
_entity.id
_entity.type
_entity.pdbx_description
1 polymer ?
#
loop_
_entity_poly.entity_id
_entity_poly.type
_entity_poly.pdbx_seq_one_letter_code
_entity_poly.pdbx_strand_id
1 'polypeptide(L)'
;MSAWLTPVLGLLGAFVGSSLAPWLTAHLAWRRTRREAFNAAISALRAAQVARHFANGVPAHYVGGDVDTVAAYNQRLRERGIDRFVDAMHEAKLALAALEPFYRVSGDLDRWEITEPDADRMLTELLRTR
;
A
#
# COMPACT_ATOMS: atom_id res chain seq x y z
N MET A 1 -28.51 28.53 46.08
CA MET A 1 -28.91 27.30 45.35
C MET A 1 -28.02 26.97 44.14
N SER A 2 -26.82 27.54 44.01
CA SER A 2 -25.93 27.37 42.86
C SER A 2 -24.73 26.41 43.09
N ALA A 3 -24.44 26.04 44.35
CA ALA A 3 -23.27 25.22 44.70
C ALA A 3 -23.37 23.74 44.27
N TRP A 4 -24.57 23.24 43.97
CA TRP A 4 -24.81 21.86 43.54
C TRP A 4 -24.86 21.68 42.01
N LEU A 5 -24.91 22.78 41.23
CA LEU A 5 -24.98 22.73 39.77
C LEU A 5 -23.63 22.37 39.14
N THR A 6 -22.54 22.92 39.65
CA THR A 6 -21.17 22.68 39.16
C THR A 6 -20.73 21.21 39.24
N PRO A 7 -20.90 20.48 40.37
CA PRO A 7 -20.52 19.07 40.45
C PRO A 7 -21.42 18.17 39.58
N VAL A 8 -22.71 18.49 39.44
CA VAL A 8 -23.63 17.74 38.56
C VAL A 8 -23.29 17.94 37.09
N LEU A 9 -22.96 19.17 36.67
CA LEU A 9 -22.46 19.46 35.33
C LEU A 9 -21.10 18.81 35.07
N GLY A 10 -20.22 18.76 36.07
CA GLY A 10 -18.94 18.05 36.00
C GLY A 10 -19.11 16.54 35.80
N LEU A 11 -20.04 15.92 36.53
CA LEU A 11 -20.37 14.50 36.37
C LEU A 11 -21.02 14.19 35.03
N LEU A 12 -21.94 15.04 34.55
CA LEU A 12 -22.52 14.91 33.21
C LEU A 12 -21.46 15.09 32.12
N GLY A 13 -20.57 16.07 32.25
CA GLY A 13 -19.46 16.28 31.34
C GLY A 13 -18.49 15.11 31.31
N ALA A 14 -18.14 14.56 32.48
CA ALA A 14 -17.27 13.39 32.60
C ALA A 14 -17.92 12.13 32.01
N PHE A 15 -19.22 11.92 32.26
CA PHE A 15 -19.96 10.76 31.75
C PHE A 15 -20.16 10.82 30.22
N VAL A 16 -20.48 12.00 29.68
CA VAL A 16 -20.60 12.21 28.23
C VAL A 16 -19.22 12.09 27.57
N GLY A 17 -18.18 12.68 28.18
CA GLY A 17 -16.80 12.57 27.72
C GLY A 17 -16.29 11.13 27.71
N SER A 18 -16.53 10.37 28.77
CA SER A 18 -16.09 8.96 28.87
C SER A 18 -16.86 8.03 27.95
N SER A 19 -18.12 8.37 27.62
CA SER A 19 -18.95 7.55 26.71
C SER A 19 -18.63 7.83 25.23
N LEU A 20 -18.27 9.07 24.89
CA LEU A 20 -17.92 9.47 23.52
C LEU A 20 -16.45 9.20 23.18
N ALA A 21 -15.55 9.18 24.17
CA ALA A 21 -14.12 8.94 23.94
C ALA A 21 -13.82 7.60 23.24
N PRO A 22 -14.40 6.44 23.65
CA PRO A 22 -14.19 5.17 22.96
C PRO A 22 -14.64 5.24 21.49
N TRP A 23 -15.79 5.85 21.22
CA TRP A 23 -16.33 6.00 19.87
C TRP A 23 -15.44 6.89 18.98
N LEU A 24 -14.98 8.03 19.50
CA LEU A 24 -14.03 8.91 18.81
C LEU A 24 -12.71 8.20 18.53
N THR A 25 -12.16 7.47 19.50
CA THR A 25 -10.93 6.70 19.29
C THR A 25 -11.11 5.58 18.27
N ALA A 26 -12.23 4.85 18.29
CA ALA A 26 -12.54 3.82 17.31
C ALA A 26 -12.71 4.41 15.91
N HIS A 27 -13.37 5.57 15.79
CA HIS A 27 -13.54 6.25 14.52
C HIS A 27 -12.22 6.77 13.94
N LEU A 28 -11.36 7.35 14.78
CA LEU A 28 -10.03 7.81 14.37
C LEU A 28 -9.12 6.63 13.99
N ALA A 29 -9.16 5.54 14.77
CA ALA A 29 -8.45 4.31 14.46
C ALA A 29 -8.90 3.75 13.10
N TRP A 30 -10.21 3.67 12.87
CA TRP A 30 -10.76 3.20 11.60
C TRP A 30 -10.36 4.08 10.40
N ARG A 31 -10.36 5.41 10.56
CA ARG A 31 -9.86 6.33 9.53
C ARG A 31 -8.37 6.14 9.25
N ARG A 32 -7.58 5.89 10.30
CA ARG A 32 -6.15 5.64 10.19
C ARG A 32 -5.88 4.33 9.45
N THR A 33 -6.52 3.24 9.86
CA THR A 33 -6.37 1.93 9.19
C THR A 33 -6.81 2.00 7.73
N ARG A 34 -7.91 2.71 7.43
CA ARG A 34 -8.35 2.95 6.04
C ARG A 34 -7.26 3.67 5.24
N ARG A 35 -6.71 4.78 5.75
CA ARG A 35 -5.66 5.54 5.06
C ARG A 35 -4.38 4.72 4.86
N GLU A 36 -4.00 3.94 5.86
CA GLU A 36 -2.83 3.05 5.79
C GLU A 36 -3.02 1.97 4.73
N ALA A 37 -4.20 1.35 4.65
CA ALA A 37 -4.54 0.38 3.60
C ALA A 37 -4.50 1.00 2.19
N PHE A 38 -5.07 2.19 1.99
CA PHE A 38 -4.99 2.91 0.71
C PHE A 38 -3.55 3.22 0.32
N ASN A 39 -2.74 3.72 1.27
CA ASN A 39 -1.34 4.04 1.00
C ASN A 39 -0.53 2.79 0.65
N ALA A 40 -0.75 1.68 1.36
CA ALA A 40 -0.11 0.40 1.11
C ALA A 40 -0.45 -0.13 -0.30
N ALA A 41 -1.72 -0.09 -0.69
CA ALA A 41 -2.16 -0.48 -2.03
C ALA A 41 -1.51 0.38 -3.13
N ILE A 42 -1.51 1.71 -2.95
CA ILE A 42 -0.88 2.64 -3.91
C ILE A 42 0.62 2.40 -4.00
N SER A 43 1.32 2.22 -2.88
CA SER A 43 2.77 1.98 -2.89
C SER A 43 3.12 0.65 -3.52
N ALA A 44 2.37 -0.42 -3.22
CA ALA A 44 2.63 -1.74 -3.75
C ALA A 44 2.35 -1.81 -5.26
N LEU A 45 1.25 -1.20 -5.73
CA LEU A 45 0.99 -1.07 -7.17
C LEU A 45 2.12 -0.34 -7.90
N ARG A 46 2.60 0.80 -7.35
CA ARG A 46 3.74 1.53 -7.94
C ARG A 46 5.02 0.71 -7.92
N ALA A 47 5.29 -0.01 -6.83
CA ALA A 47 6.47 -0.86 -6.73
C ALA A 47 6.45 -1.98 -7.79
N ALA A 48 5.29 -2.59 -8.03
CA ALA A 48 5.12 -3.58 -9.08
C ALA A 48 5.35 -3.01 -10.49
N GLN A 49 4.85 -1.80 -10.77
CA GLN A 49 5.10 -1.12 -12.06
C GLN A 49 6.58 -0.76 -12.24
N VAL A 50 7.26 -0.32 -11.18
CA VAL A 50 8.71 -0.06 -11.24
C VAL A 50 9.49 -1.36 -11.45
N ALA A 51 9.12 -2.43 -10.75
CA ALA A 51 9.78 -3.73 -10.85
C ALA A 51 9.67 -4.34 -12.25
N ARG A 52 8.60 -4.01 -13.00
CA ARG A 52 8.43 -4.40 -14.41
C ARG A 52 9.56 -3.86 -15.31
N HIS A 53 10.05 -2.65 -15.02
CA HIS A 53 11.08 -1.98 -15.82
C HIS A 53 12.48 -2.15 -15.20
N PHE A 54 12.88 -3.39 -14.91
CA PHE A 54 14.21 -3.68 -14.39
C PHE A 54 15.30 -3.51 -15.46
N ALA A 55 16.55 -3.30 -15.03
CA ALA A 55 17.67 -3.08 -15.93
C ALA A 55 17.97 -4.33 -16.78
N ASN A 56 17.94 -4.17 -18.11
CA ASN A 56 18.16 -5.26 -19.08
C ASN A 56 19.62 -5.72 -19.20
N GLY A 57 20.54 -5.04 -18.54
CA GLY A 57 21.95 -5.38 -18.49
C GLY A 57 22.81 -4.22 -17.96
N VAL A 58 23.97 -4.56 -17.44
CA VAL A 58 25.01 -3.61 -17.02
C VAL A 58 26.17 -3.70 -18.01
N PRO A 59 26.67 -2.56 -18.54
CA PRO A 59 27.84 -2.54 -19.40
C PRO A 59 29.07 -3.17 -18.75
N ALA A 60 29.89 -3.85 -19.56
CA ALA A 60 31.08 -4.59 -19.09
C ALA A 60 32.04 -3.75 -18.23
N HIS A 61 32.20 -2.47 -18.55
CA HIS A 61 33.09 -1.57 -17.82
C HIS A 61 32.66 -1.29 -16.38
N TYR A 62 31.39 -1.49 -16.02
CA TYR A 62 30.90 -1.34 -14.64
C TYR A 62 30.99 -2.61 -13.81
N VAL A 63 30.97 -3.79 -14.45
CA VAL A 63 31.03 -5.09 -13.75
C VAL A 63 32.49 -5.44 -13.43
N GLY A 64 33.40 -5.12 -14.34
CA GLY A 64 34.79 -5.60 -14.29
C GLY A 64 34.87 -7.10 -14.61
N GLY A 65 35.99 -7.53 -15.19
CA GLY A 65 36.21 -8.93 -15.58
C GLY A 65 36.11 -9.20 -17.08
N ASP A 66 36.16 -10.48 -17.42
CA ASP A 66 36.08 -10.97 -18.80
C ASP A 66 34.64 -11.04 -19.33
N VAL A 67 34.50 -11.34 -20.62
CA VAL A 67 33.20 -11.38 -21.32
C VAL A 67 32.25 -12.41 -20.67
N ASP A 68 32.77 -13.55 -20.25
CA ASP A 68 31.99 -14.63 -19.65
C ASP A 68 31.45 -14.25 -18.26
N THR A 69 32.27 -13.56 -17.44
CA THR A 69 31.83 -13.04 -16.14
C THR A 69 30.71 -12.01 -16.31
N VAL A 70 30.84 -11.10 -17.29
CA VAL A 70 29.82 -10.08 -17.58
C VAL A 70 28.53 -10.74 -18.08
N ALA A 71 28.62 -11.75 -18.92
CA ALA A 71 27.46 -12.51 -19.40
C ALA A 71 26.74 -13.21 -18.25
N ALA A 72 27.48 -13.90 -17.37
CA ALA A 72 26.94 -14.58 -16.19
C ALA A 72 26.34 -13.60 -15.17
N TYR A 73 26.91 -12.41 -15.02
CA TYR A 73 26.35 -11.34 -14.18
C TYR A 73 25.01 -10.85 -14.74
N ASN A 74 24.96 -10.51 -16.03
CA ASN A 74 23.76 -10.01 -16.68
C ASN A 74 22.64 -11.05 -16.72
N GLN A 75 22.98 -12.34 -16.84
CA GLN A 75 22.01 -13.42 -16.72
C GLN A 75 21.36 -13.45 -15.33
N ARG A 76 22.18 -13.46 -14.26
CA ARG A 76 21.67 -13.42 -12.88
C ARG A 76 20.92 -12.13 -12.54
N LEU A 77 21.23 -11.03 -13.20
CA LEU A 77 20.52 -9.77 -13.05
C LEU A 77 19.09 -9.88 -13.61
N ARG A 78 18.95 -10.48 -14.80
CA ARG A 78 17.63 -10.72 -15.42
C ARG A 78 16.77 -11.66 -14.59
N GLU A 79 17.35 -12.77 -14.12
CA GLU A 79 16.66 -13.73 -13.24
C GLU A 79 16.14 -13.04 -11.97
N ARG A 80 17.01 -12.30 -11.26
CA ARG A 80 16.60 -11.52 -10.08
C ARG A 80 15.59 -10.42 -10.39
N GLY A 81 15.61 -9.86 -11.60
CA GLY A 81 14.63 -8.89 -12.07
C GLY A 81 13.23 -9.50 -12.18
N ILE A 82 13.15 -10.70 -12.76
CA ILE A 82 11.89 -11.46 -12.87
C ILE A 82 11.37 -11.82 -11.49
N ASP A 83 12.20 -12.38 -10.62
CA ASP A 83 11.79 -12.76 -9.26
C ASP A 83 11.23 -11.56 -8.49
N ARG A 84 11.95 -10.43 -8.53
CA ARG A 84 11.50 -9.18 -7.91
C ARG A 84 10.17 -8.68 -8.48
N PHE A 85 9.95 -8.83 -9.78
CA PHE A 85 8.69 -8.44 -10.39
C PHE A 85 7.54 -9.33 -9.92
N VAL A 86 7.75 -10.65 -9.84
CA VAL A 86 6.75 -11.60 -9.34
C VAL A 86 6.39 -11.29 -7.89
N ASP A 87 7.39 -11.07 -7.03
CA ASP A 87 7.18 -10.73 -5.63
C ASP A 87 6.41 -9.40 -5.48
N ALA A 88 6.82 -8.36 -6.19
CA ALA A 88 6.15 -7.06 -6.14
C ALA A 88 4.71 -7.13 -6.68
N MET A 89 4.46 -7.92 -7.72
CA MET A 89 3.11 -8.17 -8.23
C MET A 89 2.23 -8.91 -7.21
N HIS A 90 2.79 -9.89 -6.51
CA HIS A 90 2.08 -10.60 -5.45
C HIS A 90 1.75 -9.66 -4.28
N GLU A 91 2.71 -8.85 -3.83
CA GLU A 91 2.50 -7.84 -2.79
C GLU A 91 1.44 -6.81 -3.18
N ALA A 92 1.43 -6.35 -4.43
CA ALA A 92 0.40 -5.44 -4.93
C ALA A 92 -1.00 -6.04 -4.81
N LYS A 93 -1.17 -7.31 -5.17
CA LYS A 93 -2.46 -8.01 -5.04
C LYS A 93 -2.87 -8.21 -3.59
N LEU A 94 -1.94 -8.59 -2.72
CA LEU A 94 -2.22 -8.71 -1.29
C LEU A 94 -2.66 -7.38 -0.69
N ALA A 95 -2.01 -6.28 -1.06
CA ALA A 95 -2.37 -4.94 -0.59
C ALA A 95 -3.76 -4.50 -1.10
N LEU A 96 -4.11 -4.85 -2.34
CA LEU A 96 -5.44 -4.61 -2.90
C LEU A 96 -6.52 -5.46 -2.24
N ALA A 97 -6.23 -6.73 -1.93
CA ALA A 97 -7.15 -7.60 -1.19
C ALA A 97 -7.35 -7.10 0.26
N ALA A 98 -6.28 -6.64 0.92
CA ALA A 98 -6.37 -6.04 2.25
C ALA A 98 -7.17 -4.72 2.28
N LEU A 99 -7.30 -4.05 1.13
CA LEU A 99 -8.10 -2.85 0.98
C LEU A 99 -9.60 -3.14 0.86
N GLU A 100 -10.00 -4.34 0.42
CA GLU A 100 -11.39 -4.73 0.13
C GLU A 100 -12.42 -4.36 1.24
N PRO A 101 -12.11 -4.50 2.56
CA PRO A 101 -13.03 -4.10 3.62
C PRO A 101 -13.39 -2.60 3.62
N PHE A 102 -12.56 -1.76 3.01
CA PHE A 102 -12.76 -0.31 2.93
C PHE A 102 -13.16 0.14 1.53
N TYR A 103 -12.62 -0.52 0.50
CA TYR A 103 -12.84 -0.16 -0.89
C TYR A 103 -12.49 -1.32 -1.82
N ARG A 104 -13.40 -1.64 -2.73
CA ARG A 104 -13.16 -2.62 -3.78
C ARG A 104 -12.70 -1.91 -5.05
N VAL A 105 -11.45 -2.15 -5.43
CA VAL A 105 -10.85 -1.57 -6.64
C VAL A 105 -11.46 -2.19 -7.89
N SER A 106 -11.74 -1.37 -8.90
CA SER A 106 -12.26 -1.85 -10.17
C SER A 106 -11.16 -2.57 -10.99
N GLY A 107 -11.42 -3.82 -11.37
CA GLY A 107 -10.52 -4.62 -12.20
C GLY A 107 -10.57 -6.11 -11.89
N ASP A 108 -9.88 -6.88 -12.73
CA ASP A 108 -9.74 -8.32 -12.61
C ASP A 108 -8.41 -8.63 -11.89
N LEU A 109 -8.51 -9.03 -10.62
CA LEU A 109 -7.36 -9.41 -9.79
C LEU A 109 -7.00 -10.90 -9.90
N ASP A 110 -7.85 -11.69 -10.55
CA ASP A 110 -7.67 -13.14 -10.71
C ASP A 110 -6.62 -13.44 -11.78
N ARG A 111 -6.45 -12.55 -12.76
CA ARG A 111 -5.34 -12.61 -13.73
C ARG A 111 -4.01 -12.52 -13.03
N TRP A 112 -3.03 -13.33 -13.47
CA TRP A 112 -1.70 -13.37 -12.85
C TRP A 112 -1.04 -11.97 -12.77
N GLU A 113 -1.17 -11.17 -13.83
CA GLU A 113 -0.56 -9.86 -13.98
C GLU A 113 -1.61 -8.75 -14.05
N ILE A 114 -1.32 -7.64 -13.35
CA ILE A 114 -2.01 -6.36 -13.53
C ILE A 114 -1.24 -5.61 -14.61
N THR A 115 -1.88 -5.40 -15.76
CA THR A 115 -1.26 -4.71 -16.89
C THR A 115 -0.99 -3.25 -16.56
N GLU A 116 -0.04 -2.60 -17.25
CA GLU A 116 0.22 -1.16 -17.11
C GLU A 116 -1.06 -0.31 -17.24
N PRO A 117 -1.91 -0.49 -18.28
CA PRO A 117 -3.16 0.26 -18.39
C PRO A 117 -4.15 0.01 -17.25
N ASP A 118 -4.19 -1.21 -16.70
CA ASP A 118 -5.03 -1.52 -15.54
C ASP A 118 -4.46 -0.88 -14.28
N ALA A 119 -3.14 -0.96 -14.06
CA ALA A 119 -2.47 -0.37 -12.92
C ALA A 119 -2.61 1.14 -12.88
N ASP A 120 -2.49 1.83 -14.02
CA ASP A 120 -2.69 3.28 -14.12
C ASP A 120 -4.13 3.68 -13.80
N ARG A 121 -5.11 2.91 -14.28
CA ARG A 121 -6.53 3.11 -13.96
C ARG A 121 -6.78 2.92 -12.47
N MET A 122 -6.30 1.81 -11.91
CA MET A 122 -6.42 1.49 -10.48
C MET A 122 -5.74 2.55 -9.60
N LEU A 123 -4.55 3.02 -9.98
CA LEU A 123 -3.84 4.09 -9.27
C LEU A 123 -4.63 5.40 -9.30
N THR A 124 -5.18 5.78 -10.45
CA THR A 124 -6.00 6.98 -10.60
C THR A 124 -7.25 6.90 -9.73
N GLU A 125 -7.91 5.74 -9.73
CA GLU A 125 -9.07 5.44 -8.89
C GLU A 125 -8.75 5.55 -7.40
N LEU A 126 -7.67 4.90 -6.95
CA LEU A 126 -7.24 4.91 -5.55
C LEU A 126 -6.86 6.31 -5.07
N LEU A 127 -6.16 7.09 -5.91
CA LEU A 127 -5.77 8.46 -5.57
C LEU A 127 -6.98 9.41 -5.47
N ARG A 128 -8.02 9.18 -6.26
CA ARG A 128 -9.27 9.97 -6.21
C ARG A 128 -10.13 9.62 -4.99
N THR A 129 -10.12 8.37 -4.57
CA THR A 129 -11.02 7.86 -3.51
C THR A 129 -10.43 7.94 -2.09
N ARG A 130 -9.11 8.01 -1.96
CA ARG A 130 -8.39 8.13 -0.69
C ARG A 130 -8.90 9.28 0.18
#